data_AF-A0A146MDZ6-F1
#
_entry.id   AF-A0A146MDZ6-F1
#
_cell.length_a   1.000
_cell.length_b   1.000
_cell.length_c   1.000
_cell.angle_alpha   90.00
_cell.angle_beta   90.00
_cell.angle_gamma   90.00
#
_symmetry.space_group_name_H-M   'P 1'
#
loop_
_entity.id
_entity.type
_entity.pdbx_description
1 polymer ?
#
loop_
_entity_poly.entity_id
_entity_poly.type
_entity_poly.pdbx_seq_one_letter_code
_entity_poly.pdbx_strand_id
1 'polypeptide(L)'
;MFELMHAIDNDNERLERAVCARRGKPFTSFHRPHYIYNPVSDTFSGYTVSSVKCHTCQTTSRVVERFTSLMLDLPSHHQRVEFAKQHPEQVSRRCAVGVDGQVLRQPSSQFHCKRRRVMH
;
A
#
# COMPACT_ATOMS: atom_id res chain seq x y z
N MET A 1 -7.78 -11.60 -13.12
CA MET A 1 -7.78 -10.12 -12.94
C MET A 1 -9.13 -9.51 -13.31
N PHE A 2 -9.61 -9.71 -14.54
CA PHE A 2 -10.93 -9.22 -14.96
C PHE A 2 -12.10 -9.70 -14.10
N GLU A 3 -12.06 -10.94 -13.61
CA GLU A 3 -13.08 -11.45 -12.68
C GLU A 3 -13.13 -10.67 -11.35
N LEU A 4 -11.96 -10.31 -10.80
CA LEU A 4 -11.86 -9.50 -9.59
C LEU A 4 -12.42 -8.09 -9.81
N MET A 5 -12.09 -7.48 -10.95
CA MET A 5 -12.61 -6.16 -11.34
C MET A 5 -14.14 -6.19 -11.44
N HIS A 6 -14.70 -7.19 -12.13
CA HIS A 6 -16.14 -7.36 -12.23
C HIS A 6 -16.81 -7.61 -10.87
N ALA A 7 -16.18 -8.38 -9.99
CA ALA A 7 -16.68 -8.58 -8.63
C ALA A 7 -16.72 -7.26 -7.83
N ILE A 8 -15.67 -6.44 -7.92
CA ILE A 8 -15.61 -5.12 -7.29
C ILE A 8 -16.69 -4.19 -7.84
N ASP A 9 -16.90 -4.16 -9.16
CA ASP A 9 -17.96 -3.37 -9.77
C ASP A 9 -19.35 -3.80 -9.28
N ASN A 10 -19.59 -5.11 -9.18
CA ASN A 10 -20.85 -5.65 -8.65
C ASN A 10 -21.08 -5.25 -7.20
N ASP A 11 -20.03 -5.28 -6.37
CA ASP A 11 -20.11 -4.88 -4.97
C ASP A 11 -20.39 -3.38 -4.83
N ASN A 12 -19.71 -2.55 -5.62
CA ASN A 12 -19.94 -1.10 -5.65
C ASN A 12 -21.36 -0.75 -6.13
N GLU A 13 -21.88 -1.45 -7.15
CA GLU A 13 -23.25 -1.25 -7.62
C GLU A 13 -24.28 -1.58 -6.52
N ARG A 14 -24.08 -2.69 -5.80
CA ARG A 14 -24.92 -3.05 -4.65
C ARG A 14 -24.85 -1.98 -3.56
N LEU A 15 -23.65 -1.47 -3.31
CA LEU A 15 -23.41 -0.39 -2.36
C LEU A 15 -24.20 0.87 -2.71
N GLU A 16 -24.14 1.28 -3.98
CA GLU A 16 -24.80 2.49 -4.47
C GLU A 16 -26.32 2.35 -4.38
N ARG A 17 -26.87 1.20 -4.78
CA ARG A 17 -28.31 0.90 -4.58
C ARG A 17 -28.71 1.02 -3.12
N ALA A 18 -27.95 0.43 -2.20
CA ALA A 18 -28.23 0.50 -0.77
C ALA A 18 -28.13 1.93 -0.22
N VAL A 19 -27.21 2.75 -0.72
CA VAL A 19 -27.10 4.17 -0.37
C VAL A 19 -28.30 4.97 -0.89
N CYS A 20 -28.72 4.75 -2.13
CA CYS A 20 -29.90 5.38 -2.72
C CYS A 20 -31.16 5.05 -1.93
N ALA A 21 -31.37 3.77 -1.60
CA ALA A 21 -32.49 3.31 -0.78
C ALA A 21 -32.50 3.98 0.61
N ARG A 22 -31.35 4.04 1.30
CA ARG A 22 -31.22 4.74 2.60
C ARG A 22 -31.53 6.24 2.52
N ARG A 23 -31.25 6.87 1.38
CA ARG A 23 -31.47 8.30 1.14
C ARG A 23 -32.84 8.61 0.54
N GLY A 24 -33.69 7.60 0.31
CA GLY A 24 -34.97 7.76 -0.37
C GLY A 24 -34.86 8.27 -1.81
N LYS A 25 -33.71 8.04 -2.47
CA LYS A 25 -33.46 8.48 -3.85
C LYS A 25 -33.67 7.32 -4.83
N PRO A 26 -34.27 7.55 -6.01
CA PRO A 26 -34.36 6.53 -7.04
C PRO A 26 -32.96 6.16 -7.55
N PHE A 27 -32.68 4.87 -7.66
CA PHE A 27 -31.48 4.38 -8.33
C PHE A 27 -31.70 4.43 -9.85
N THR A 28 -30.85 5.14 -10.58
CA THR A 28 -30.97 5.31 -12.04
C THR A 28 -30.06 4.34 -12.80
N SER A 29 -28.76 4.34 -12.52
CA SER A 29 -27.77 3.51 -13.23
C SER A 29 -26.43 3.49 -12.52
N PHE A 30 -25.71 2.37 -12.61
CA PHE A 30 -24.31 2.27 -12.17
C PHE A 30 -23.36 2.38 -13.37
N HIS A 31 -22.40 3.29 -13.31
CA HIS A 31 -21.44 3.51 -14.39
C HIS A 31 -20.18 2.67 -14.13
N ARG A 32 -20.10 1.52 -14.81
CA ARG A 32 -18.94 0.63 -14.69
C ARG A 32 -17.73 1.19 -15.44
N PRO A 33 -16.51 1.04 -14.91
CA PRO A 33 -15.30 1.34 -15.65
C PRO A 33 -15.18 0.44 -16.89
N HIS A 34 -14.75 1.01 -18.01
CA HIS A 34 -14.39 0.23 -19.20
C HIS A 34 -12.94 -0.25 -19.09
N TYR A 35 -12.75 -1.56 -18.94
CA TYR A 35 -11.42 -2.15 -18.92
C TYR A 35 -10.98 -2.51 -20.35
N ILE A 36 -10.05 -1.74 -20.90
CA ILE A 36 -9.50 -1.95 -22.24
C ILE A 36 -8.11 -2.59 -22.09
N TYR A 37 -7.90 -3.73 -22.75
CA TYR A 37 -6.61 -4.39 -22.85
C TYR A 37 -5.80 -3.79 -24.02
N ASN A 38 -4.56 -3.39 -23.77
CA ASN A 38 -3.63 -2.94 -24.80
C ASN A 38 -2.25 -3.59 -24.58
N PRO A 39 -1.82 -4.53 -25.44
CA PRO A 39 -0.62 -5.33 -25.19
C PRO A 39 0.66 -4.50 -24.99
N VAL A 40 0.79 -3.34 -25.65
CA VAL A 40 1.98 -2.48 -25.54
C VAL A 40 2.07 -1.82 -24.16
N SER A 41 0.97 -1.21 -23.70
CA SER A 41 0.94 -0.56 -22.39
C SER A 41 0.79 -1.55 -21.24
N ASP A 42 0.15 -2.70 -21.48
CA ASP A 42 -0.21 -3.68 -20.44
C ASP A 42 1.00 -4.50 -20.00
N THR A 43 2.02 -4.62 -20.84
CA THR A 43 3.27 -5.32 -20.51
C THR A 43 3.96 -4.74 -19.26
N PHE A 44 3.83 -3.42 -19.03
CA PHE A 44 4.41 -2.73 -17.87
C PHE A 44 3.37 -2.34 -16.82
N SER A 45 2.13 -2.82 -16.95
CA SER A 45 1.05 -2.40 -16.05
C SER A 45 0.71 -3.44 -15.01
N GLY A 46 0.61 -2.99 -13.77
CA GLY A 46 -0.06 -3.70 -12.70
C GLY A 46 -1.40 -3.06 -12.37
N TYR A 47 -2.13 -3.70 -11.45
CA TYR A 47 -3.39 -3.17 -10.93
C TYR A 47 -3.36 -3.18 -9.39
N THR A 48 -3.83 -2.12 -8.78
CA THR A 48 -4.04 -1.99 -7.34
C THR A 48 -5.54 -2.00 -7.03
N VAL A 49 -5.87 -2.45 -5.82
CA VAL A 49 -7.21 -2.30 -5.26
C VAL A 49 -7.15 -1.33 -4.10
N SER A 50 -7.69 -0.13 -4.31
CA SER A 50 -7.80 0.92 -3.31
C SER A 50 -9.14 0.74 -2.57
N SER A 51 -9.11 0.58 -1.25
CA SER A 51 -10.32 0.42 -0.43
C SER A 51 -10.55 1.69 0.40
N VAL A 52 -11.72 2.30 0.24
CA VAL A 52 -12.10 3.52 0.97
C VAL A 52 -13.23 3.18 1.95
N LYS A 53 -12.95 3.31 3.24
CA LYS A 53 -13.93 3.07 4.31
C LYS A 53 -14.45 4.40 4.84
N CYS A 54 -15.76 4.59 4.78
CA CYS A 54 -16.41 5.72 5.43
C CYS A 54 -16.46 5.47 6.95
N HIS A 55 -15.93 6.38 7.76
CA HIS A 55 -15.98 6.25 9.23
C HIS A 55 -17.36 6.52 9.83
N THR A 56 -18.24 7.24 9.13
CA THR A 56 -19.60 7.53 9.61
C THR A 56 -20.53 6.34 9.40
N CYS A 57 -20.62 5.80 8.18
CA CYS A 57 -21.54 4.70 7.87
C CYS A 57 -20.87 3.33 7.80
N GLN A 58 -19.57 3.25 8.14
CA GLN A 58 -18.73 2.04 8.16
C GLN A 58 -18.68 1.27 6.83
N THR A 59 -19.24 1.85 5.78
CA THR A 59 -19.34 1.26 4.46
C THR A 59 -18.00 1.38 3.74
N THR A 60 -17.60 0.33 3.03
CA THR A 60 -16.37 0.30 2.24
C THR A 60 -16.69 0.21 0.76
N SER A 61 -16.18 1.15 -0.03
CA SER A 61 -16.11 1.04 -1.49
C SER A 61 -14.69 0.64 -1.89
N ARG A 62 -14.56 0.00 -3.06
CA ARG A 62 -13.27 -0.39 -3.60
C ARG A 62 -13.11 0.12 -5.02
N VAL A 63 -11.91 0.51 -5.41
CA VAL A 63 -11.61 0.97 -6.77
C VAL A 63 -10.42 0.18 -7.27
N VAL A 64 -10.49 -0.27 -8.52
CA VAL A 64 -9.35 -0.88 -9.21
C VAL A 64 -8.66 0.19 -10.03
N GLU A 65 -7.37 0.39 -9.77
CA GLU A 65 -6.56 1.39 -10.45
C GLU A 65 -5.42 0.70 -11.18
N ARG A 66 -5.12 1.17 -12.38
CA ARG A 66 -3.98 0.70 -13.15
C ARG A 66 -2.76 1.53 -12.81
N PHE A 67 -1.60 0.90 -12.64
CA PHE A 67 -0.33 1.60 -12.45
C PHE A 67 0.74 1.03 -13.37
N THR A 68 1.71 1.87 -13.74
CA THR A 68 2.91 1.46 -14.48
C THR A 68 4.17 1.49 -13.62
N SER A 69 4.10 2.12 -12.46
CA SER A 69 5.19 2.23 -11.49
C SER A 69 4.64 2.29 -10.08
N LEU A 70 5.40 1.76 -9.12
CA LEU A 70 5.08 1.87 -7.70
C LEU A 70 5.90 3.00 -7.08
N MET A 71 5.22 3.90 -6.36
CA MET A 71 5.89 4.83 -5.45
C MET A 71 6.05 4.14 -4.10
N LEU A 72 7.29 3.95 -3.67
CA LEU A 72 7.59 3.31 -2.40
C LEU A 72 8.03 4.36 -1.39
N ASP A 73 7.24 4.52 -0.34
CA ASP A 73 7.61 5.37 0.78
C ASP A 73 8.74 4.73 1.58
N LEU A 74 9.85 5.44 1.71
CA LEU A 74 10.95 5.01 2.55
C LEU A 74 10.64 5.37 4.01
N PRO A 75 10.67 4.39 4.94
CA PRO A 75 10.38 4.67 6.34
C PRO A 75 11.45 5.60 6.93
N SER A 76 10.99 6.59 7.70
CA SER A 76 11.87 7.49 8.44
C SER A 76 12.74 6.74 9.45
N HIS A 77 13.85 7.34 9.87
CA HIS A 77 14.71 6.76 10.90
C HIS A 77 13.93 6.42 12.19
N HIS A 78 13.03 7.31 12.61
CA HIS A 78 12.20 7.08 13.79
C HIS A 78 11.31 5.84 13.65
N GLN A 79 10.61 5.70 12.52
CA GLN A 79 9.77 4.52 12.24
C GLN A 79 10.60 3.23 12.21
N ARG A 80 11.81 3.27 11.66
CA ARG A 80 12.71 2.10 11.63
C ARG A 80 13.16 1.69 13.04
N VAL A 81 13.47 2.65 13.91
CA VAL A 81 13.86 2.37 15.30
C VAL A 81 12.68 1.80 16.10
N GLU A 82 11.49 2.38 15.98
CA GLU A 82 10.31 1.87 16.68
C GLU A 82 9.93 0.46 16.22
N PHE A 83 9.97 0.22 14.91
CA PHE A 83 9.78 -1.13 14.35
C PHE A 83 10.80 -2.13 14.90
N ALA A 84 12.08 -1.75 14.96
CA ALA A 84 13.15 -2.61 15.47
C ALA A 84 12.97 -2.97 16.97
N LYS A 85 12.42 -2.05 17.77
CA LYS A 85 12.08 -2.33 19.18
C LYS A 85 10.91 -3.30 19.31
N GLN A 86 9.91 -3.19 18.44
CA GLN A 86 8.71 -4.03 18.47
C GLN A 86 8.94 -5.42 17.88
N HIS A 87 9.93 -5.56 16.99
CA HIS A 87 10.26 -6.81 16.29
C HIS A 87 11.75 -7.16 16.43
N PRO A 88 12.25 -7.39 17.66
CA PRO A 88 13.67 -7.65 17.90
C PRO A 88 14.19 -8.89 17.14
N GLU A 89 13.33 -9.88 16.89
CA GLU A 89 13.64 -11.10 16.13
C GLU A 89 13.96 -10.87 14.65
N GLN A 90 13.41 -9.80 14.08
CA GLN A 90 13.59 -9.45 12.66
C GLN A 90 14.84 -8.61 12.41
N VAL A 91 15.29 -7.88 13.44
CA VAL A 91 16.50 -7.04 13.40
C VAL A 91 17.75 -7.91 13.42
N SER A 92 17.75 -8.98 14.22
CA SER A 92 18.89 -9.91 14.35
C SER A 92 19.21 -10.62 13.03
N ARG A 93 18.21 -10.86 12.17
CA ARG A 93 18.40 -11.53 10.87
C ARG A 93 18.95 -10.63 9.76
N ARG A 94 18.96 -9.30 9.92
CA ARG A 94 19.35 -8.36 8.85
C ARG A 94 20.76 -7.79 8.96
N CYS A 95 21.54 -8.16 9.98
CA CYS A 95 22.96 -7.77 10.09
C CYS A 95 23.95 -8.79 9.49
N ALA A 96 23.50 -9.80 8.74
CA ALA A 96 24.37 -10.93 8.36
C ALA A 96 24.41 -11.21 6.86
N VAL A 97 24.44 -10.20 5.98
CA VAL A 97 24.92 -10.41 4.61
C VAL A 97 25.62 -9.14 4.12
N GLY A 98 26.95 -9.10 4.22
CA GLY A 98 27.76 -8.17 3.42
C GLY A 98 27.65 -8.52 1.94
N VAL A 99 27.95 -7.57 1.06
CA VAL A 99 27.84 -7.70 -0.41
C VAL A 99 28.67 -8.88 -0.97
N ASP A 100 29.60 -9.42 -0.18
CA ASP A 100 30.48 -10.54 -0.54
C ASP A 100 30.19 -11.84 0.25
N GLY A 101 29.01 -11.98 0.86
CA GLY A 101 28.64 -13.17 1.63
C GLY A 101 29.36 -13.32 2.99
N GLN A 102 30.11 -12.31 3.43
CA GLN A 102 30.68 -12.30 4.77
C GLN A 102 29.67 -11.82 5.82
N VAL A 103 29.52 -12.61 6.87
CA VAL A 103 28.73 -12.26 8.07
C VAL A 103 29.47 -11.14 8.81
N LEU A 104 28.93 -9.93 8.73
CA LEU A 104 29.38 -8.81 9.57
C LEU A 104 28.99 -9.11 11.02
N ARG A 105 29.92 -9.71 11.78
CA ARG A 105 29.83 -9.74 13.24
C ARG A 105 29.77 -8.28 13.71
N GLN A 106 28.65 -7.91 14.35
CA GLN A 106 28.53 -6.63 15.03
C GLN A 106 29.71 -6.48 16.01
N PRO A 107 30.45 -5.35 15.99
CA PRO A 107 31.19 -4.95 17.16
C PRO A 107 30.16 -4.63 18.24
N SER A 108 30.20 -5.38 19.33
CA SER A 108 29.54 -5.02 20.56
C SER A 108 29.90 -3.58 20.94
N SER A 109 28.87 -2.79 21.27
CA SER A 109 28.91 -1.53 22.02
C SER A 109 29.11 -0.20 21.26
N GLN A 110 28.33 0.78 21.74
CA GLN A 110 28.42 2.23 21.58
C GLN A 110 27.87 2.85 20.30
N PHE A 111 26.58 3.19 20.36
CA PHE A 111 26.00 4.31 19.61
C PHE A 111 26.72 5.62 20.00
N HIS A 112 27.79 5.98 19.28
CA HIS A 112 28.31 7.34 19.29
C HIS A 112 27.73 8.11 18.10
N CYS A 113 26.62 8.80 18.37
CA CYS A 113 26.08 9.84 17.50
C CYS A 113 27.02 11.06 17.55
N LYS A 114 28.02 11.11 16.66
CA LYS A 114 28.82 12.32 16.45
C LYS A 114 27.96 13.34 15.69
N ARG A 115 27.30 14.24 16.43
CA ARG A 115 26.78 15.51 15.87
C ARG A 115 27.98 16.32 15.36
N ARG A 116 28.17 16.41 14.03
CA ARG A 116 28.99 17.47 13.43
C ARG A 116 28.29 18.80 13.67
N ARG A 117 28.81 19.63 14.58
CA ARG A 117 28.54 21.08 14.57
C ARG A 117 29.29 21.66 13.37
N VAL A 118 28.56 22.26 12.44
CA VAL A 118 29.11 23.20 11.47
C VAL A 118 29.14 24.54 12.19
N MET A 119 30.33 25.09 12.43
CA MET A 119 30.51 26.48 12.85
C MET A 119 30.62 27.34 11.59
N HIS A 120 29.85 28.44 11.56
CA HIS A 120 30.00 29.54 10.61
C HIS A 120 31.08 30.51 11.11
#